data_AF-A0A256H0Y0-F1
#
_entry.id   AF-A0A256H0Y0-F1
#
_cell.length_a   1.000
_cell.length_b   1.000
_cell.length_c   1.000
_cell.angle_alpha   90.00
_cell.angle_beta   90.00
_cell.angle_gamma   90.00
#
_symmetry.space_group_name_H-M   'P 1'
#
loop_
_entity.id
_entity.type
_entity.pdbx_description
1 polymer ?
#
loop_
_entity_poly.entity_id
_entity_poly.type
_entity_poly.pdbx_seq_one_letter_code
_entity_poly.pdbx_strand_id
1 'polypeptide(L)'
;MRHECQLALALIVASGAVGFIAWSGQASALPLSAAFPLIWSLAPRRHCAAAVSTAYFLAASRGLPQGVAAFYQSDLWPGLILWIAASTGFVFVHTVVWTPHAGWRRALRYFAAILLMAVPPFGIVGWAHPITAAGILFPGWGWGGLVSMAAGLVIMSTRCWPAAAFAFAGLWLGPAALATDREDWPKSWQAVDLQLGSSLGRDGSLSRHRDLAATVFDQHVSGRSIVVLPESALGLWTSSVDRLWRQQLSGTGLTVVAGAAMINAEGYDNILVRISAESSEILYRERMPVPGSMWQPWLPLIGKGSGARAHFFANPVAEVLGYRVAPLICYEQLIVWPVLQSMLHDPDLIVAVGNGWWTKGTSIVSIQRASAEAWARLFGKPLVMSFNT
;
A
#
# COMPACT_ATOMS: atom_id res chain seq x y z
N MET A 1 6.38 -27.13 31.41
CA MET A 1 5.82 -27.61 30.12
C MET A 1 4.39 -27.13 29.86
N ARG A 2 3.38 -27.45 30.70
CA ARG A 2 1.98 -26.98 30.49
C ARG A 2 1.83 -25.44 30.43
N HIS A 3 2.46 -24.72 31.36
CA HIS A 3 2.43 -23.24 31.40
C HIS A 3 3.09 -22.60 30.17
N GLU A 4 4.17 -23.18 29.64
CA GLU A 4 4.83 -22.68 28.42
C GLU A 4 3.96 -22.87 27.18
N CYS A 5 3.27 -24.01 27.06
CA CYS A 5 2.34 -24.26 25.96
C CYS A 5 1.13 -23.30 26.02
N GLN A 6 0.60 -23.04 27.22
CA GLN A 6 -0.50 -22.09 27.41
C GLN A 6 -0.07 -20.67 27.05
N LEU A 7 1.11 -20.24 27.49
CA LEU A 7 1.67 -18.93 27.11
C LEU A 7 1.87 -18.83 25.59
N ALA A 8 2.46 -19.84 24.96
CA ALA A 8 2.67 -19.84 23.51
C ALA A 8 1.35 -19.73 22.74
N LEU A 9 0.33 -20.48 23.15
CA LEU A 9 -1.00 -20.41 22.54
C LEU A 9 -1.63 -19.01 22.70
N ALA A 10 -1.55 -18.43 23.91
CA ALA A 10 -2.07 -17.09 24.17
C ALA A 10 -1.37 -16.03 23.30
N LEU A 11 -0.05 -16.10 23.14
CA LEU A 11 0.71 -15.20 22.27
C LEU A 11 0.31 -15.35 20.80
N ILE A 12 0.09 -16.57 20.31
CA ILE A 12 -0.35 -16.83 18.93
C ILE A 12 -1.73 -16.21 18.68
N VAL A 13 -2.68 -16.43 19.60
CA VAL A 13 -4.03 -15.86 19.50
C VAL A 13 -4.00 -14.33 19.57
N ALA A 14 -3.24 -13.75 20.51
CA ALA A 14 -3.07 -12.31 20.63
C ALA A 14 -2.45 -11.71 19.35
N SER A 15 -1.44 -12.36 18.78
CA SER A 15 -0.78 -11.94 17.54
C SER A 15 -1.75 -11.94 16.36
N GLY A 16 -2.55 -13.01 16.23
CA GLY A 16 -3.59 -13.10 15.21
C GLY A 16 -4.68 -12.03 15.37
N ALA A 17 -5.13 -11.77 16.60
CA ALA A 17 -6.10 -10.72 16.89
C ALA A 17 -5.55 -9.32 16.54
N VAL A 18 -4.30 -9.03 16.92
CA VAL A 18 -3.62 -7.78 16.55
C VAL A 18 -3.51 -7.65 15.03
N GLY A 19 -3.09 -8.70 14.32
CA GLY A 19 -3.02 -8.70 12.86
C GLY A 19 -4.38 -8.49 12.19
N PHE A 20 -5.44 -9.10 12.72
CA PHE A 20 -6.79 -8.97 12.19
C PHE A 20 -7.35 -7.54 12.38
N ILE A 21 -7.27 -7.01 13.60
CA ILE A 21 -7.90 -5.75 13.99
C ILE A 21 -7.10 -4.56 13.42
N ALA A 22 -5.77 -4.58 13.55
CA ALA A 22 -4.93 -3.48 13.05
C ALA A 22 -5.07 -3.31 11.54
N TRP A 23 -5.21 -4.42 10.81
CA TRP A 23 -5.42 -4.44 9.36
C TRP A 23 -6.89 -4.74 9.04
N SER A 24 -7.80 -4.01 9.67
CA SER A 24 -9.24 -4.03 9.38
C SER A 24 -9.64 -3.13 8.20
N GLY A 25 -8.75 -2.20 7.83
CA GLY A 25 -9.03 -1.14 6.86
C GLY A 25 -9.51 0.18 7.49
N GLN A 26 -9.51 0.27 8.83
CA GLN A 26 -9.69 1.52 9.55
C GLN A 26 -8.30 2.06 9.92
N ALA A 27 -7.95 3.25 9.45
CA ALA A 27 -6.65 3.86 9.72
C ALA A 27 -6.38 4.01 11.23
N SER A 28 -7.42 4.36 12.01
CA SER A 28 -7.35 4.46 13.47
C SER A 28 -7.00 3.16 14.19
N ALA A 29 -7.14 1.99 13.57
CA ALA A 29 -6.79 0.70 14.15
C ALA A 29 -5.31 0.33 13.96
N LEU A 30 -4.61 0.96 13.00
CA LEU A 30 -3.20 0.66 12.68
C LEU A 30 -2.26 0.70 13.90
N PRO A 31 -2.39 1.64 14.87
CA PRO A 31 -1.55 1.66 16.07
C PRO A 31 -1.52 0.36 16.86
N LEU A 32 -2.57 -0.47 16.80
CA LEU A 32 -2.58 -1.77 17.47
C LEU A 32 -1.47 -2.71 16.96
N SER A 33 -1.03 -2.55 15.71
CA SER A 33 0.11 -3.30 15.15
C SER A 33 1.41 -3.09 15.95
N ALA A 34 1.55 -2.00 16.70
CA ALA A 34 2.69 -1.74 17.57
C ALA A 34 2.81 -2.73 18.75
N ALA A 35 1.76 -3.50 19.05
CA ALA A 35 1.81 -4.58 20.02
C ALA A 35 2.57 -5.83 19.50
N PHE A 36 2.70 -6.00 18.18
CA PHE A 36 3.39 -7.15 17.58
C PHE A 36 4.82 -7.36 18.10
N PRO A 37 5.73 -6.34 18.15
CA PRO A 37 7.06 -6.51 18.72
C PRO A 37 7.08 -7.07 20.14
N LEU A 38 6.14 -6.63 20.97
CA LEU A 38 6.02 -7.10 22.35
C LEU A 38 5.65 -8.58 22.36
N ILE A 39 4.59 -8.98 21.64
CA ILE A 39 4.12 -10.37 21.57
C ILE A 39 5.24 -11.28 21.02
N TRP A 40 5.92 -10.85 19.96
CA TRP A 40 7.07 -11.55 19.38
C TRP A 40 8.23 -11.70 20.37
N SER A 41 8.51 -10.66 21.18
CA SER A 41 9.59 -10.69 22.17
C SER A 41 9.30 -11.58 23.37
N LEU A 42 8.02 -11.80 23.70
CA LEU A 42 7.57 -12.66 24.80
C LEU A 42 7.55 -14.15 24.43
N ALA A 43 7.73 -14.49 23.15
CA ALA A 43 7.79 -15.87 22.70
C ALA A 43 8.92 -16.63 23.45
N PRO A 44 8.64 -17.79 24.08
CA PRO A 44 9.63 -18.49 24.89
C PRO A 44 10.72 -19.19 24.06
N ARG A 45 10.39 -19.55 22.81
CA ARG A 45 11.27 -20.28 21.89
C ARG A 45 11.15 -19.73 20.48
N ARG A 46 12.18 -19.97 19.66
CA ARG A 46 12.23 -19.51 18.26
C ARG A 46 11.04 -19.99 17.43
N HIS A 47 10.60 -21.24 17.58
CA HIS A 47 9.41 -21.74 16.87
C HIS A 47 8.11 -21.09 17.34
N CYS A 48 8.01 -20.65 18.59
CA CYS A 48 6.88 -19.86 19.06
C CYS A 48 6.88 -18.47 18.40
N ALA A 49 8.06 -17.84 18.27
CA ALA A 49 8.19 -16.57 17.55
C ALA A 49 7.81 -16.70 16.07
N ALA A 50 8.16 -17.82 15.44
CA ALA A 50 7.69 -18.16 14.10
C ALA A 50 6.17 -18.25 14.04
N ALA A 51 5.54 -19.03 14.94
CA ALA A 51 4.08 -19.17 14.99
C ALA A 51 3.35 -17.85 15.27
N VAL A 52 3.88 -17.00 16.16
CA VAL A 52 3.39 -15.64 16.44
C VAL A 52 3.46 -14.77 15.17
N SER A 53 4.57 -14.82 14.45
CA SER A 53 4.77 -14.06 13.19
C SER A 53 3.82 -14.56 12.10
N THR A 54 3.64 -15.87 11.99
CA THR A 54 2.70 -16.51 11.06
C THR A 54 1.27 -16.06 11.35
N ALA A 55 0.84 -16.12 12.62
CA ALA A 55 -0.51 -15.74 13.00
C ALA A 55 -0.81 -14.26 12.70
N TYR A 56 0.12 -13.35 13.02
CA TYR A 56 -0.02 -11.93 12.71
C TYR A 56 -0.18 -11.70 11.21
N PHE A 57 0.78 -12.20 10.42
CA PHE A 57 0.85 -11.87 9.01
C PHE A 57 -0.28 -12.50 8.20
N LEU A 58 -0.63 -13.75 8.50
CA LEU A 58 -1.80 -14.40 7.90
C LEU A 58 -3.07 -13.60 8.24
N ALA A 59 -3.31 -13.27 9.51
CA ALA A 59 -4.50 -12.51 9.91
C ALA A 59 -4.57 -11.11 9.25
N ALA A 60 -3.42 -10.44 9.11
CA ALA A 60 -3.32 -9.15 8.43
C ALA A 60 -3.64 -9.23 6.93
N SER A 61 -3.32 -10.36 6.30
CA SER A 61 -3.49 -10.59 4.86
C SER A 61 -4.65 -11.56 4.53
N ARG A 62 -5.59 -11.76 5.46
CA ARG A 62 -6.71 -12.72 5.34
C ARG A 62 -7.59 -12.55 4.11
N GLY A 63 -7.62 -11.37 3.49
CA GLY A 63 -8.37 -11.12 2.26
C GLY A 63 -7.73 -11.72 1.00
N LEU A 64 -6.45 -12.09 1.07
CA LEU A 64 -5.65 -12.49 -0.09
C LEU A 64 -6.17 -13.78 -0.76
N PRO A 65 -6.55 -14.86 -0.04
CA PRO A 65 -7.11 -16.05 -0.67
C PRO A 65 -8.38 -15.78 -1.50
N GLN A 66 -9.33 -15.02 -0.94
CA GLN A 66 -10.56 -14.65 -1.63
C GLN A 66 -10.29 -13.72 -2.81
N GLY A 67 -9.37 -12.76 -2.66
CA GLY A 67 -8.97 -11.86 -3.74
C GLY A 67 -8.35 -12.61 -4.92
N VAL A 68 -7.49 -13.59 -4.66
CA VAL A 68 -6.88 -14.42 -5.72
C VAL A 68 -7.94 -15.26 -6.44
N ALA A 69 -8.86 -15.89 -5.70
CA ALA A 69 -9.95 -16.66 -6.29
C ALA A 69 -10.82 -15.79 -7.22
N ALA A 70 -11.16 -14.57 -6.79
CA ALA A 70 -11.91 -13.63 -7.61
C ALA A 70 -11.12 -13.12 -8.83
N PHE A 71 -9.81 -12.88 -8.68
CA PHE A 71 -8.96 -12.38 -9.75
C PHE A 71 -8.76 -13.41 -10.87
N TYR A 72 -8.42 -14.64 -10.51
CA TYR A 72 -8.15 -15.72 -11.47
C TYR A 72 -9.39 -16.52 -11.87
N GLN A 73 -10.57 -16.20 -11.31
CA GLN A 73 -11.79 -17.02 -11.45
C GLN A 73 -11.52 -18.49 -11.11
N SER A 74 -10.74 -18.71 -10.04
CA SER A 74 -10.31 -20.03 -9.59
C SER A 74 -10.96 -20.41 -8.26
N ASP A 75 -10.81 -21.66 -7.86
CA ASP A 75 -11.04 -22.08 -6.48
C ASP A 75 -10.11 -21.33 -5.50
N LEU A 76 -10.36 -21.47 -4.20
CA LEU A 76 -9.57 -20.83 -3.15
C LEU A 76 -8.15 -21.39 -3.01
N TRP A 77 -7.85 -22.58 -3.56
CA TRP A 77 -6.58 -23.28 -3.36
C TRP A 77 -5.34 -22.48 -3.82
N PRO A 78 -5.27 -21.94 -5.05
CA PRO A 78 -4.17 -21.07 -5.45
C PRO A 78 -4.00 -19.85 -4.53
N GLY A 79 -5.11 -19.27 -4.06
CA GLY A 79 -5.11 -18.17 -3.11
C GLY A 79 -4.52 -18.53 -1.76
N LEU A 80 -4.86 -19.71 -1.22
CA LEU A 80 -4.28 -20.23 0.02
C LEU A 80 -2.78 -20.49 -0.11
N ILE A 81 -2.35 -21.07 -1.24
CA ILE A 81 -0.93 -21.32 -1.51
C ILE A 81 -0.16 -20.00 -1.58
N LEU A 82 -0.67 -19.01 -2.32
CA LEU A 82 -0.03 -17.70 -2.43
C LEU A 82 0.02 -16.98 -1.07
N TRP A 83 -1.05 -17.06 -0.28
CA TRP A 83 -1.12 -16.48 1.06
C TRP A 83 -0.05 -17.04 2.00
N ILE A 84 0.13 -18.36 2.01
CA ILE A 84 1.19 -19.02 2.79
C ILE A 84 2.58 -18.66 2.23
N ALA A 85 2.77 -18.74 0.92
CA ALA A 85 4.04 -18.45 0.27
C ALA A 85 4.51 -17.02 0.55
N ALA A 86 3.63 -16.04 0.38
CA ALA A 86 3.95 -14.64 0.63
C ALA A 86 4.27 -14.35 2.10
N SER A 87 3.62 -15.06 3.03
CA SER A 87 3.91 -14.95 4.46
C SER A 87 5.31 -15.45 4.84
N THR A 88 5.91 -16.31 4.02
CA THR A 88 7.17 -16.98 4.32
C THR A 88 8.31 -15.98 4.50
N GLY A 89 8.36 -14.91 3.71
CA GLY A 89 9.40 -13.86 3.85
C GLY A 89 9.35 -13.16 5.21
N PHE A 90 8.16 -12.68 5.59
CA PHE A 90 7.93 -12.04 6.89
C PHE A 90 8.26 -12.97 8.06
N VAL A 91 7.75 -14.20 8.01
CA VAL A 91 7.98 -15.21 9.05
C VAL A 91 9.45 -15.59 9.14
N PHE A 92 10.13 -15.75 8.01
CA PHE A 92 11.55 -16.08 7.95
C PHE A 92 12.40 -15.01 8.65
N VAL A 93 12.23 -13.73 8.28
CA VAL A 93 12.99 -12.62 8.88
C VAL A 93 12.79 -12.61 10.40
N HIS A 94 11.54 -12.60 10.87
CA HIS A 94 11.23 -12.54 12.29
C HIS A 94 11.66 -13.80 13.06
N THR A 95 11.71 -14.96 12.42
CA THR A 95 12.19 -16.21 13.04
C THR A 95 13.71 -16.22 13.17
N VAL A 96 14.42 -15.79 12.12
CA VAL A 96 15.89 -15.80 12.07
C VAL A 96 16.49 -14.77 13.02
N VAL A 97 15.93 -13.56 13.07
CA VAL A 97 16.43 -12.52 13.96
C VAL A 97 15.99 -12.73 15.42
N TRP A 98 15.08 -13.67 15.71
CA TRP A 98 14.69 -13.92 17.10
C TRP A 98 15.85 -14.44 17.95
N THR A 99 15.91 -14.03 19.22
CA THR A 99 16.93 -14.44 20.18
C THR A 99 16.35 -14.66 21.58
N PRO A 100 16.80 -15.71 22.31
CA PRO A 100 16.40 -15.90 23.69
C PRO A 100 16.99 -14.82 24.62
N HIS A 101 18.10 -14.19 24.21
CA HIS A 101 18.77 -13.15 24.99
C HIS A 101 17.86 -11.93 25.16
N ALA A 102 17.52 -11.60 26.40
CA ALA A 102 16.74 -10.41 26.73
C ALA A 102 17.60 -9.13 26.69
N GLY A 103 16.94 -7.97 26.61
CA GLY A 103 17.60 -6.66 26.66
C GLY A 103 18.03 -6.12 25.29
N TRP A 104 19.13 -5.36 25.26
CA TRP A 104 19.57 -4.57 24.09
C TRP A 104 19.82 -5.41 22.83
N ARG A 105 20.29 -6.67 22.98
CA ARG A 105 20.50 -7.57 21.84
C ARG A 105 19.20 -7.88 21.10
N ARG A 106 18.09 -8.04 21.84
CA ARG A 106 16.77 -8.28 21.23
C ARG A 106 16.26 -7.04 20.52
N ALA A 107 16.42 -5.87 21.14
CA ALA A 107 16.11 -4.58 20.52
C ALA A 107 16.84 -4.40 19.19
N LEU A 108 18.16 -4.62 19.16
CA LEU A 108 18.95 -4.48 17.93
C LEU A 108 18.51 -5.47 16.85
N ARG A 109 18.17 -6.71 17.23
CA ARG A 109 17.68 -7.70 16.27
C ARG A 109 16.27 -7.40 15.75
N TYR A 110 15.40 -6.84 16.60
CA TYR A 110 14.10 -6.37 16.14
C TYR A 110 14.22 -5.15 15.22
N PHE A 111 15.15 -4.23 15.53
CA PHE A 111 15.50 -3.14 14.62
C PHE A 111 15.98 -3.65 13.26
N ALA A 112 16.80 -4.70 13.23
CA ALA A 112 17.20 -5.36 11.99
C ALA A 112 15.98 -5.93 11.23
N ALA A 113 14.99 -6.53 11.90
CA ALA A 113 13.75 -6.96 11.24
C ALA A 113 12.98 -5.80 10.63
N ILE A 114 12.85 -4.66 11.33
CA ILE A 114 12.23 -3.44 10.78
C ILE A 114 12.94 -3.04 9.48
N LEU A 115 14.27 -2.93 9.50
CA LEU A 115 15.03 -2.51 8.32
C LEU A 115 14.89 -3.50 7.17
N LEU A 116 15.05 -4.81 7.44
CA LEU A 116 14.92 -5.85 6.42
C LEU A 116 13.52 -5.84 5.79
N MET A 117 12.46 -5.72 6.59
CA MET A 117 11.09 -5.69 6.08
C MET A 117 10.70 -4.37 5.43
N ALA A 118 11.47 -3.30 5.61
CA ALA A 118 11.22 -2.01 4.99
C ALA A 118 11.80 -1.92 3.57
N VAL A 119 12.90 -2.61 3.26
CA VAL A 119 13.62 -2.50 1.97
C VAL A 119 13.65 -3.81 1.18
N PRO A 120 13.68 -3.79 -0.17
CA PRO A 120 13.86 -5.01 -0.96
C PRO A 120 15.15 -5.77 -0.59
N PRO A 121 15.15 -7.13 -0.67
CA PRO A 121 14.11 -7.97 -1.24
C PRO A 121 12.93 -8.26 -0.30
N PHE A 122 13.11 -8.24 1.03
CA PHE A 122 12.03 -8.61 1.96
C PHE A 122 10.91 -7.57 2.02
N GLY A 123 11.23 -6.29 1.81
CA GLY A 123 10.25 -5.22 1.67
C GLY A 123 9.32 -5.34 0.46
N ILE A 124 9.64 -6.20 -0.52
CA ILE A 124 8.72 -6.53 -1.62
C ILE A 124 7.46 -7.22 -1.07
N VAL A 125 7.61 -8.07 -0.06
CA VAL A 125 6.50 -8.74 0.65
C VAL A 125 6.30 -8.16 2.06
N GLY A 126 6.79 -6.93 2.28
CA GLY A 126 6.80 -6.26 3.57
C GLY A 126 5.53 -5.52 3.92
N TRP A 127 4.37 -5.92 3.37
CA TRP A 127 3.11 -5.35 3.79
C TRP A 127 2.77 -5.73 5.23
N ALA A 128 1.76 -5.09 5.79
CA ALA A 128 1.40 -5.24 7.19
C ALA A 128 2.51 -4.80 8.19
N HIS A 129 3.40 -3.90 7.77
CA HIS A 129 4.50 -3.43 8.61
C HIS A 129 4.02 -2.45 9.70
N PRO A 130 4.32 -2.69 10.99
CA PRO A 130 3.87 -1.80 12.07
C PRO A 130 4.33 -0.34 11.96
N ILE A 131 5.35 -0.05 11.16
CA ILE A 131 5.88 1.31 10.96
C ILE A 131 4.84 2.23 10.32
N THR A 132 3.90 1.68 9.54
CA THR A 132 2.81 2.42 8.90
C THR A 132 1.94 3.15 9.92
N ALA A 133 1.83 2.63 11.14
CA ALA A 133 1.07 3.29 12.21
C ALA A 133 1.70 4.60 12.72
N ALA A 134 2.93 4.93 12.31
CA ALA A 134 3.56 6.22 12.57
C ALA A 134 2.67 7.39 12.13
N GLY A 135 1.94 7.22 11.02
CA GLY A 135 1.02 8.24 10.50
C GLY A 135 -0.12 8.64 11.43
N ILE A 136 -0.54 7.71 12.27
CA ILE A 136 -1.66 7.92 13.20
C ILE A 136 -1.14 8.44 14.53
N LEU A 137 0.00 7.93 14.99
CA LEU A 137 0.59 8.29 16.28
C LEU A 137 1.40 9.59 16.25
N PHE A 138 2.01 9.92 15.10
CA PHE A 138 2.88 11.08 14.92
C PHE A 138 2.50 11.89 13.66
N PRO A 139 1.23 12.31 13.52
CA PRO A 139 0.79 13.05 12.34
C PRO A 139 1.55 14.38 12.21
N GLY A 140 2.09 14.66 11.02
CA GLY A 140 2.84 15.86 10.68
C GLY A 140 4.30 15.87 11.14
N TRP A 141 4.79 14.82 11.81
CA TRP A 141 6.16 14.77 12.32
C TRP A 141 7.18 14.31 11.25
N GLY A 142 6.72 13.87 10.09
CA GLY A 142 7.54 13.42 8.97
C GLY A 142 8.59 12.38 9.39
N TRP A 143 9.85 12.64 9.04
CA TRP A 143 10.98 11.78 9.38
C TRP A 143 11.18 11.60 10.89
N GLY A 144 10.92 12.63 11.70
CA GLY A 144 11.00 12.55 13.16
C GLY A 144 9.95 11.58 13.74
N GLY A 145 8.74 11.56 13.16
CA GLY A 145 7.69 10.61 13.50
C GLY A 145 8.06 9.18 13.13
N LEU A 146 8.69 8.99 11.97
CA LEU A 146 9.18 7.67 11.53
C LEU A 146 10.24 7.12 12.49
N VAL A 147 11.22 7.94 12.88
CA VAL A 147 12.26 7.58 13.85
C VAL A 147 11.65 7.29 15.22
N SER A 148 10.71 8.12 15.68
CA SER A 148 10.01 7.93 16.95
C SER A 148 9.23 6.62 16.98
N MET A 149 8.54 6.29 15.88
CA MET A 149 7.83 5.03 15.74
C MET A 149 8.79 3.83 15.75
N ALA A 150 9.87 3.88 14.96
CA ALA A 150 10.87 2.81 14.94
C ALA A 150 11.49 2.59 16.33
N ALA A 151 11.86 3.67 17.03
CA ALA A 151 12.39 3.61 18.39
C ALA A 151 11.37 2.99 19.37
N GLY A 152 10.11 3.43 19.32
CA GLY A 152 9.05 2.89 20.17
C GLY A 152 8.79 1.39 19.91
N LEU A 153 8.75 0.97 18.64
CA LEU A 153 8.65 -0.45 18.26
C LEU A 153 9.82 -1.29 18.78
N VAL A 154 11.04 -0.73 18.74
CA VAL A 154 12.23 -1.37 19.33
C VAL A 154 12.08 -1.48 20.85
N ILE A 155 11.65 -0.41 21.53
CA ILE A 155 11.44 -0.40 22.98
C ILE A 155 10.36 -1.41 23.41
N MET A 156 9.30 -1.57 22.61
CA MET A 156 8.25 -2.58 22.82
C MET A 156 8.78 -4.01 22.87
N SER A 157 9.94 -4.29 22.27
CA SER A 157 10.60 -5.60 22.35
C SER A 157 11.46 -5.82 23.61
N THR A 158 11.52 -4.84 24.52
CA THR A 158 12.39 -4.82 25.70
C THR A 158 11.63 -4.80 27.02
N ARG A 159 12.34 -4.76 28.16
CA ARG A 159 11.71 -4.59 29.49
C ARG A 159 11.06 -3.22 29.69
N CYS A 160 11.46 -2.22 28.91
CA CYS A 160 10.88 -0.87 28.96
C CYS A 160 9.60 -0.73 28.12
N TRP A 161 9.04 -1.84 27.63
CA TRP A 161 7.80 -1.83 26.86
C TRP A 161 6.64 -1.11 27.54
N PRO A 162 6.44 -1.11 28.89
CA PRO A 162 5.30 -0.41 29.48
C PRO A 162 5.35 1.08 29.19
N ALA A 163 6.54 1.70 29.23
CA ALA A 163 6.71 3.11 28.92
C ALA A 163 6.33 3.43 27.46
N ALA A 164 6.77 2.60 26.51
CA ALA A 164 6.38 2.75 25.11
C ALA A 164 4.88 2.51 24.89
N ALA A 165 4.29 1.52 25.56
CA ALA A 165 2.87 1.23 25.47
C ALA A 165 2.01 2.38 26.03
N PHE A 166 2.39 2.97 27.17
CA PHE A 166 1.73 4.15 27.72
C PHE A 166 1.87 5.36 26.79
N ALA A 167 3.06 5.60 26.22
CA ALA A 167 3.28 6.68 25.26
C ALA A 167 2.42 6.50 24.00
N PHE A 168 2.42 5.30 23.40
CA PHE A 168 1.59 4.99 22.24
C PHE A 168 0.10 5.08 22.55
N ALA A 169 -0.37 4.57 23.69
CA ALA A 169 -1.77 4.69 24.10
C ALA A 169 -2.19 6.15 24.29
N GLY A 170 -1.34 6.98 24.91
CA GLY A 170 -1.59 8.41 25.07
C GLY A 170 -1.69 9.15 23.74
N LEU A 171 -0.77 8.86 22.80
CA LEU A 171 -0.80 9.42 21.45
C LEU A 171 -2.03 8.94 20.66
N TRP A 172 -2.36 7.66 20.78
CA TRP A 172 -3.48 7.04 20.06
C TRP A 172 -4.85 7.57 20.52
N LEU A 173 -5.02 7.78 21.82
CA LEU A 173 -6.22 8.39 22.39
C LEU A 173 -6.21 9.92 22.28
N GLY A 174 -5.13 10.50 21.77
CA GLY A 174 -4.96 11.93 21.62
C GLY A 174 -5.79 12.53 20.48
N PRO A 175 -6.11 13.84 20.53
CA PRO A 175 -6.91 14.51 19.51
C PRO A 175 -6.32 14.40 18.09
N ALA A 176 -5.00 14.42 17.97
CA ALA A 176 -4.32 14.36 16.68
C ALA A 176 -4.48 13.00 15.98
N ALA A 177 -4.57 11.90 16.73
CA ALA A 177 -4.84 10.57 16.20
C ALA A 177 -6.31 10.40 15.81
N LEU A 178 -7.22 10.98 16.62
CA LEU A 178 -8.66 10.93 16.44
C LEU A 178 -9.20 11.95 15.42
N ALA A 179 -8.39 12.92 14.98
CA ALA A 179 -8.76 13.83 13.92
C ALA A 179 -9.10 13.04 12.64
N THR A 180 -10.36 13.16 12.21
CA THR A 180 -10.90 12.48 11.02
C THR A 180 -10.70 13.28 9.74
N ASP A 181 -10.45 14.59 9.86
CA ASP A 181 -10.64 15.51 8.74
C ASP A 181 -9.31 16.18 8.36
N ARG A 182 -8.80 15.82 7.18
CA ARG A 182 -8.00 16.71 6.33
C ARG A 182 -8.45 16.52 4.88
N GLU A 183 -9.54 17.18 4.50
CA GLU A 183 -9.81 17.52 3.09
C GLU A 183 -8.86 18.64 2.62
N ASP A 184 -7.56 18.47 2.85
CA ASP A 184 -6.56 19.51 2.58
C ASP A 184 -5.82 19.24 1.26
N TRP A 185 -6.46 18.62 0.26
CA TRP A 185 -5.88 18.59 -1.08
C TRP A 185 -6.22 19.85 -1.85
N PRO A 186 -5.30 20.36 -2.71
CA PRO A 186 -5.49 21.66 -3.32
C PRO A 186 -6.80 21.69 -4.11
N LYS A 187 -7.54 22.80 -4.00
CA LYS A 187 -8.87 22.96 -4.63
C LYS A 187 -8.87 22.76 -6.14
N SER A 188 -7.71 22.73 -6.79
CA SER A 188 -7.55 22.39 -8.21
C SER A 188 -7.64 20.90 -8.51
N TRP A 189 -7.49 20.01 -7.53
CA TRP A 189 -7.45 18.56 -7.72
C TRP A 189 -8.79 17.91 -7.41
N GLN A 190 -9.30 17.09 -8.32
CA GLN A 190 -10.49 16.26 -8.11
C GLN A 190 -10.12 14.80 -8.31
N ALA A 191 -10.57 13.92 -7.42
CA ALA A 191 -10.50 12.49 -7.64
C ALA A 191 -11.89 11.99 -8.07
N VAL A 192 -11.93 11.05 -9.02
CA VAL A 192 -13.16 10.42 -9.47
C VAL A 192 -13.05 8.93 -9.17
N ASP A 193 -13.83 8.46 -8.19
CA ASP A 193 -13.99 7.03 -7.92
C ASP A 193 -14.92 6.41 -8.98
N LEU A 194 -14.61 5.19 -9.40
CA LEU A 194 -15.37 4.46 -10.41
C LEU A 194 -15.98 3.19 -9.82
N GLN A 195 -17.17 2.82 -10.27
CA GLN A 195 -17.84 1.56 -9.89
C GLN A 195 -18.02 0.68 -11.12
N LEU A 196 -16.95 0.52 -11.89
CA LEU A 196 -16.95 -0.19 -13.16
C LEU A 196 -16.47 -1.63 -13.01
N GLY A 197 -16.06 -2.04 -11.80
CA GLY A 197 -15.66 -3.41 -11.50
C GLY A 197 -14.62 -3.97 -12.47
N SER A 198 -14.77 -5.23 -12.85
CA SER A 198 -13.84 -5.92 -13.77
C SER A 198 -13.87 -5.38 -15.20
N SER A 199 -14.86 -4.56 -15.58
CA SER A 199 -14.94 -4.00 -16.94
C SER A 199 -13.91 -2.90 -17.17
N LEU A 200 -13.45 -2.21 -16.11
CA LEU A 200 -12.52 -1.09 -16.24
C LEU A 200 -11.19 -1.55 -16.85
N GLY A 201 -10.81 -0.90 -17.94
CA GLY A 201 -9.56 -1.18 -18.67
C GLY A 201 -9.55 -2.46 -19.50
N ARG A 202 -10.64 -3.27 -19.48
CA ARG A 202 -10.77 -4.47 -20.33
C ARG A 202 -11.53 -4.20 -21.62
N ASP A 203 -12.57 -3.36 -21.55
CA ASP A 203 -13.23 -2.84 -22.74
C ASP A 203 -12.46 -1.64 -23.28
N GLY A 204 -11.63 -1.89 -24.30
CA GLY A 204 -10.84 -0.87 -24.99
C GLY A 204 -11.58 -0.14 -26.12
N SER A 205 -12.92 -0.25 -26.19
CA SER A 205 -13.68 0.43 -27.24
C SER A 205 -13.63 1.95 -27.09
N LEU A 206 -13.57 2.66 -28.22
CA LEU A 206 -13.58 4.13 -28.20
C LEU A 206 -14.90 4.69 -27.66
N SER A 207 -16.01 3.97 -27.78
CA SER A 207 -17.27 4.29 -27.10
C SER A 207 -17.10 4.30 -25.59
N ARG A 208 -16.45 3.27 -25.02
CA ARG A 208 -16.21 3.20 -23.59
C ARG A 208 -15.36 4.35 -23.07
N HIS A 209 -14.37 4.78 -23.85
CA HIS A 209 -13.58 5.96 -23.51
C HIS A 209 -14.39 7.26 -23.56
N ARG A 210 -15.35 7.40 -24.50
CA ARG A 210 -16.27 8.56 -24.52
C ARG A 210 -17.19 8.56 -23.31
N ASP A 211 -17.72 7.41 -22.90
CA ASP A 211 -18.57 7.31 -21.71
C ASP A 211 -17.77 7.67 -20.44
N LEU A 212 -16.51 7.24 -20.36
CA LEU A 212 -15.62 7.59 -19.26
C LEU A 212 -15.29 9.09 -19.25
N ALA A 213 -15.05 9.70 -20.41
CA ALA A 213 -14.86 11.14 -20.51
C ALA A 213 -16.13 11.92 -20.11
N ALA A 214 -17.31 11.47 -20.56
CA ALA A 214 -18.59 12.05 -20.14
C ALA A 214 -18.77 11.98 -18.61
N THR A 215 -18.42 10.84 -17.99
CA THR A 215 -18.43 10.69 -16.53
C THR A 215 -17.52 11.70 -15.84
N VAL A 216 -16.32 11.97 -16.39
CA VAL A 216 -15.40 12.99 -15.87
C VAL A 216 -16.04 14.38 -15.95
N PHE A 217 -16.67 14.72 -17.07
CA PHE A 217 -17.30 16.03 -17.24
C PHE A 217 -18.55 16.20 -16.37
N ASP A 218 -19.37 15.16 -16.22
CA ASP A 218 -20.58 15.20 -15.40
C ASP A 218 -20.26 15.36 -13.91
N GLN A 219 -19.18 14.73 -13.45
CA GLN A 219 -18.74 14.85 -12.05
C GLN A 219 -17.88 16.09 -11.82
N HIS A 220 -17.48 16.81 -12.86
CA HIS A 220 -16.54 17.91 -12.76
C HIS A 220 -17.07 19.05 -11.88
N VAL A 221 -16.30 19.42 -10.85
CA VAL A 221 -16.62 20.56 -10.00
C VAL A 221 -15.88 21.81 -10.49
N SER A 222 -16.62 22.90 -10.72
CA SER A 222 -16.06 24.18 -11.15
C SER A 222 -14.89 24.63 -10.26
N GLY A 223 -13.80 25.05 -10.88
CA GLY A 223 -12.57 25.47 -10.20
C GLY A 223 -11.56 24.34 -9.94
N ARG A 224 -11.92 23.07 -10.21
CA ARG A 224 -10.95 21.98 -10.34
C ARG A 224 -10.31 22.08 -11.74
N SER A 225 -9.02 21.81 -11.87
CA SER A 225 -8.33 21.79 -13.17
C SER A 225 -7.65 20.45 -13.45
N ILE A 226 -7.46 19.63 -12.41
CA ILE A 226 -6.81 18.32 -12.48
C ILE A 226 -7.79 17.26 -12.00
N VAL A 227 -8.10 16.29 -12.84
CA VAL A 227 -8.94 15.14 -12.50
C VAL A 227 -8.09 13.87 -12.44
N VAL A 228 -8.16 13.14 -11.34
CA VAL A 228 -7.46 11.86 -11.14
C VAL A 228 -8.45 10.71 -11.31
N LEU A 229 -8.12 9.78 -12.20
CA LEU A 229 -8.84 8.54 -12.44
C LEU A 229 -8.09 7.33 -11.88
N PRO A 230 -8.78 6.21 -11.62
CA PRO A 230 -8.19 5.04 -11.00
C PRO A 230 -7.10 4.36 -11.84
N GLU A 231 -6.42 3.40 -11.22
CA GLU A 231 -5.51 2.48 -11.89
C GLU A 231 -6.22 1.73 -13.04
N SER A 232 -5.53 1.57 -14.17
CA SER A 232 -6.04 0.91 -15.37
C SER A 232 -7.30 1.55 -16.00
N ALA A 233 -7.69 2.77 -15.62
CA ALA A 233 -8.89 3.43 -16.13
C ALA A 233 -8.94 3.52 -17.66
N LEU A 234 -7.78 3.72 -18.31
CA LEU A 234 -7.68 3.82 -19.77
C LEU A 234 -7.33 2.49 -20.46
N GLY A 235 -7.23 1.38 -19.72
CA GLY A 235 -6.83 0.10 -20.30
C GLY A 235 -5.47 0.20 -21.02
N LEU A 236 -5.40 -0.29 -22.26
CA LEU A 236 -4.19 -0.21 -23.07
C LEU A 236 -3.94 1.21 -23.59
N TRP A 237 -2.79 1.77 -23.26
CA TRP A 237 -2.36 3.07 -23.77
C TRP A 237 -1.90 2.96 -25.23
N THR A 238 -2.70 3.53 -26.15
CA THR A 238 -2.44 3.53 -27.59
C THR A 238 -2.57 4.94 -28.16
N SER A 239 -1.99 5.20 -29.34
CA SER A 239 -2.15 6.50 -30.00
C SER A 239 -3.60 6.86 -30.33
N SER A 240 -4.50 5.87 -30.47
CA SER A 240 -5.93 6.11 -30.70
C SER A 240 -6.62 6.59 -29.43
N VAL A 241 -6.28 5.99 -28.28
CA VAL A 241 -6.79 6.41 -26.96
C VAL A 241 -6.25 7.81 -26.63
N ASP A 242 -4.96 8.06 -26.83
CA ASP A 242 -4.34 9.39 -26.67
C ASP A 242 -5.10 10.47 -27.46
N ARG A 243 -5.20 10.30 -28.80
CA ARG A 243 -5.87 11.27 -29.66
C ARG A 243 -7.33 11.51 -29.26
N LEU A 244 -8.06 10.46 -28.89
CA LEU A 244 -9.45 10.60 -28.45
C LEU A 244 -9.54 11.45 -27.18
N TRP A 245 -8.75 11.16 -26.16
CA TRP A 245 -8.80 11.91 -24.90
C TRP A 245 -8.37 13.36 -25.06
N ARG A 246 -7.33 13.62 -25.84
CA ARG A 246 -6.93 15.01 -26.17
C ARG A 246 -8.03 15.78 -26.88
N GLN A 247 -8.75 15.13 -27.80
CA GLN A 247 -9.90 15.73 -28.47
C GLN A 247 -11.06 15.99 -27.50
N GLN A 248 -11.37 15.04 -26.60
CA GLN A 248 -12.43 15.23 -25.59
C GLN A 248 -12.11 16.38 -24.62
N LEU A 249 -10.83 16.57 -24.28
CA LEU A 249 -10.39 17.63 -23.36
C LEU A 249 -10.23 19.01 -24.04
N SER A 250 -10.33 19.08 -25.37
CA SER A 250 -10.18 20.33 -26.12
C SER A 250 -11.22 21.37 -25.70
N GLY A 251 -10.76 22.58 -25.37
CA GLY A 251 -11.62 23.69 -24.94
C GLY A 251 -12.13 23.59 -23.49
N THR A 252 -11.80 22.52 -22.76
CA THR A 252 -12.24 22.33 -21.36
C THR A 252 -11.29 22.96 -20.33
N GLY A 253 -10.01 23.11 -20.68
CA GLY A 253 -8.95 23.53 -19.76
C GLY A 253 -8.59 22.48 -18.69
N LEU A 254 -9.13 21.26 -18.80
CA LEU A 254 -8.89 20.18 -17.84
C LEU A 254 -7.64 19.37 -18.19
N THR A 255 -6.91 18.97 -17.14
CA THR A 255 -5.86 17.96 -17.21
C THR A 255 -6.35 16.70 -16.50
N VAL A 256 -6.26 15.55 -17.15
CA VAL A 256 -6.61 14.25 -16.58
C VAL A 256 -5.34 13.48 -16.27
N VAL A 257 -5.22 12.95 -15.05
CA VAL A 257 -4.21 11.97 -14.65
C VAL A 257 -4.91 10.62 -14.50
N ALA A 258 -4.53 9.61 -15.28
CA ALA A 258 -5.25 8.35 -15.32
C ALA A 258 -4.31 7.14 -15.39
N GLY A 259 -4.73 6.03 -14.79
CA GLY A 259 -4.03 4.75 -14.91
C GLY A 259 -4.22 4.10 -16.28
N ALA A 260 -3.15 3.53 -16.82
CA ALA A 260 -3.15 2.78 -18.07
C ALA A 260 -2.07 1.68 -18.06
N ALA A 261 -2.11 0.79 -19.05
CA ALA A 261 -1.09 -0.21 -19.31
C ALA A 261 -0.41 0.06 -20.66
N MET A 262 0.92 0.10 -20.66
CA MET A 262 1.74 0.25 -21.87
C MET A 262 2.43 -1.07 -22.19
N ILE A 263 2.10 -1.67 -23.34
CA ILE A 263 2.72 -2.91 -23.80
C ILE A 263 4.09 -2.61 -24.41
N ASN A 264 5.07 -3.43 -24.05
CA ASN A 264 6.43 -3.41 -24.61
C ASN A 264 6.82 -4.82 -25.07
N ALA A 265 7.99 -4.96 -25.72
CA ALA A 265 8.49 -6.27 -26.17
C ALA A 265 8.65 -7.30 -25.04
N GLU A 266 8.91 -6.84 -23.82
CA GLU A 266 9.24 -7.66 -22.66
C GLU A 266 8.09 -7.75 -21.63
N GLY A 267 6.84 -7.47 -22.03
CA GLY A 267 5.67 -7.47 -21.13
C GLY A 267 4.92 -6.14 -21.17
N TYR A 268 4.56 -5.58 -20.02
CA TYR A 268 3.92 -4.28 -19.96
C TYR A 268 4.33 -3.46 -18.74
N ASP A 269 4.08 -2.16 -18.80
CA ASP A 269 4.21 -1.24 -17.67
C ASP A 269 2.83 -0.80 -17.21
N ASN A 270 2.58 -0.86 -15.91
CA ASN A 270 1.46 -0.17 -15.27
C ASN A 270 1.88 1.28 -15.04
N ILE A 271 1.14 2.23 -15.61
CA ILE A 271 1.56 3.63 -15.69
C ILE A 271 0.45 4.59 -15.27
N LEU A 272 0.83 5.78 -14.86
CA LEU A 272 -0.03 6.94 -14.90
C LEU A 272 0.33 7.79 -16.12
N VAL A 273 -0.69 8.26 -16.83
CA VAL A 273 -0.56 9.22 -17.91
C VAL A 273 -1.19 10.55 -17.52
N ARG A 274 -0.55 11.65 -17.88
CA ARG A 274 -1.13 12.99 -17.80
C ARG A 274 -1.60 13.38 -19.20
N ILE A 275 -2.84 13.82 -19.34
CA ILE A 275 -3.46 14.17 -20.62
C ILE A 275 -4.10 15.55 -20.51
N SER A 276 -3.82 16.40 -21.48
CA SER A 276 -4.41 17.73 -21.71
C SER A 276 -4.85 17.82 -23.17
N ALA A 277 -5.50 18.90 -23.59
CA ALA A 277 -5.82 19.08 -25.01
C ALA A 277 -4.54 19.13 -25.88
N GLU A 278 -3.50 19.77 -25.37
CA GLU A 278 -2.27 20.09 -26.09
C GLU A 278 -1.29 18.91 -26.12
N SER A 279 -1.25 18.09 -25.06
CA SER A 279 -0.24 17.04 -24.91
C SER A 279 -0.68 15.90 -24.00
N SER A 280 -0.03 14.74 -24.19
CA SER A 280 -0.09 13.62 -23.26
C SER A 280 1.33 13.15 -22.92
N GLU A 281 1.57 12.74 -21.68
CA GLU A 281 2.85 12.18 -21.26
C GLU A 281 2.66 11.02 -20.28
N ILE A 282 3.64 10.11 -20.24
CA ILE A 282 3.75 9.11 -19.18
C ILE A 282 4.30 9.82 -17.95
N LEU A 283 3.44 10.01 -16.96
CA LEU A 283 3.77 10.73 -15.74
C LEU A 283 4.59 9.85 -14.79
N TYR A 284 4.25 8.56 -14.70
CA TYR A 284 4.84 7.64 -13.74
C TYR A 284 4.73 6.19 -14.20
N ARG A 285 5.70 5.36 -13.82
CA ARG A 285 5.71 3.92 -14.04
C ARG A 285 5.77 3.22 -12.68
N GLU A 286 4.89 2.25 -12.46
CA GLU A 286 4.81 1.51 -11.19
C GLU A 286 6.16 0.89 -10.83
N ARG A 287 6.69 1.22 -9.65
CA ARG A 287 7.97 0.69 -9.17
C ARG A 287 7.81 -0.72 -8.62
N MET A 288 6.66 -1.02 -8.02
CA MET A 288 6.37 -2.33 -7.44
C MET A 288 4.97 -2.83 -7.77
N PRO A 289 4.78 -3.50 -8.93
CA PRO A 289 3.56 -4.22 -9.22
C PRO A 289 3.36 -5.40 -8.25
N VAL A 290 2.11 -5.85 -8.09
CA VAL A 290 1.76 -6.95 -7.19
C VAL A 290 2.60 -8.20 -7.49
N PRO A 291 3.43 -8.70 -6.55
CA PRO A 291 4.20 -9.92 -6.74
C PRO A 291 3.31 -11.13 -7.03
N GLY A 292 3.69 -11.94 -8.01
CA GLY A 292 3.01 -13.19 -8.33
C GLY A 292 1.78 -13.08 -9.22
N SER A 293 1.08 -11.95 -9.25
CA SER A 293 0.00 -11.71 -10.23
C SER A 293 0.43 -10.79 -11.37
N MET A 294 1.02 -9.64 -11.04
CA MET A 294 1.48 -8.67 -12.02
C MET A 294 2.97 -8.86 -12.26
N TRP A 295 3.78 -8.75 -11.21
CA TRP A 295 5.23 -8.91 -11.30
C TRP A 295 5.61 -10.39 -11.15
N GLN A 296 6.01 -11.02 -12.24
CA GLN A 296 6.34 -12.44 -12.32
C GLN A 296 7.73 -12.64 -12.97
N PRO A 297 8.82 -12.23 -12.29
CA PRO A 297 10.17 -12.19 -12.88
C PRO A 297 10.72 -13.57 -13.28
N TRP A 298 10.09 -14.67 -12.83
CA TRP A 298 10.47 -16.04 -13.20
C TRP A 298 9.90 -16.52 -14.53
N LEU A 299 8.85 -15.90 -15.07
CA LEU A 299 8.22 -16.38 -16.32
C LEU A 299 9.16 -16.36 -17.53
N PRO A 300 9.98 -15.31 -17.75
CA PRO A 300 10.97 -15.31 -18.83
C PRO A 300 11.99 -16.45 -18.72
N LEU A 301 12.36 -16.84 -17.50
CA LEU A 301 13.33 -17.91 -17.24
C LEU A 301 12.82 -19.29 -17.68
N ILE A 302 11.50 -19.46 -17.80
CA ILE A 302 10.84 -20.69 -18.24
C ILE A 302 10.22 -20.56 -19.64
N GLY A 303 10.65 -19.56 -20.42
CA GLY A 303 10.20 -19.34 -21.80
C GLY A 303 8.75 -18.91 -21.95
N LYS A 304 8.12 -18.38 -20.89
CA LYS A 304 6.76 -17.83 -20.93
C LYS A 304 6.78 -16.31 -21.09
N GLY A 305 5.66 -15.75 -21.56
CA GLY A 305 5.44 -14.31 -21.63
C GLY A 305 5.65 -13.62 -20.27
N SER A 306 6.08 -12.37 -20.30
CA SER A 306 6.41 -11.58 -19.11
C SER A 306 5.20 -10.79 -18.61
N GLY A 307 5.15 -10.55 -17.29
CA GLY A 307 4.11 -9.77 -16.63
C GLY A 307 4.39 -8.26 -16.62
N ALA A 308 3.84 -7.57 -15.61
CA ALA A 308 4.17 -6.18 -15.33
C ALA A 308 5.64 -6.06 -14.92
N ARG A 309 6.33 -5.06 -15.46
CA ARG A 309 7.71 -4.76 -15.06
C ARG A 309 7.74 -3.91 -13.80
N ALA A 310 8.71 -4.20 -12.93
CA ALA A 310 8.96 -3.42 -11.71
C ALA A 310 10.05 -2.39 -11.96
N HIS A 311 9.75 -1.12 -11.75
CA HIS A 311 10.66 0.00 -11.96
C HIS A 311 11.32 0.49 -10.66
N PHE A 312 11.92 -0.41 -9.87
CA PHE A 312 12.46 -0.12 -8.51
C PHE A 312 13.21 1.22 -8.35
N PHE A 313 13.98 1.62 -9.38
CA PHE A 313 14.84 2.80 -9.35
C PHE A 313 14.35 3.95 -10.23
N ALA A 314 13.13 3.87 -10.79
CA ALA A 314 12.56 4.98 -11.54
C ALA A 314 12.31 6.18 -10.62
N ASN A 315 12.18 7.36 -11.25
CA ASN A 315 11.89 8.61 -10.54
C ASN A 315 10.62 8.44 -9.69
N PRO A 316 10.71 8.62 -8.36
CA PRO A 316 9.62 8.33 -7.44
C PRO A 316 8.58 9.47 -7.33
N VAL A 317 8.80 10.57 -8.05
CA VAL A 317 7.92 11.76 -8.11
C VAL A 317 7.71 12.20 -9.55
N ALA A 318 6.66 12.98 -9.78
CA ALA A 318 6.33 13.54 -11.09
C ALA A 318 5.76 14.96 -10.98
N GLU A 319 5.66 15.71 -12.08
CA GLU A 319 5.13 17.08 -12.09
C GLU A 319 3.79 17.17 -12.83
N VAL A 320 2.80 17.79 -12.17
CA VAL A 320 1.47 18.03 -12.75
C VAL A 320 1.08 19.48 -12.50
N LEU A 321 1.06 20.30 -13.55
CA LEU A 321 0.70 21.73 -13.50
C LEU A 321 1.39 22.49 -12.34
N GLY A 322 2.71 22.29 -12.17
CA GLY A 322 3.52 22.94 -11.15
C GLY A 322 3.49 22.28 -9.76
N TYR A 323 2.69 21.24 -9.56
CA TYR A 323 2.74 20.42 -8.34
C TYR A 323 3.69 19.24 -8.52
N ARG A 324 4.60 19.04 -7.57
CA ARG A 324 5.36 17.80 -7.43
C ARG A 324 4.51 16.76 -6.71
N VAL A 325 4.14 15.70 -7.40
CA VAL A 325 3.33 14.61 -6.85
C VAL A 325 4.18 13.40 -6.51
N ALA A 326 3.77 12.66 -5.48
CA ALA A 326 4.20 11.30 -5.22
C ALA A 326 3.10 10.31 -5.66
N PRO A 327 3.21 9.72 -6.85
CA PRO A 327 2.27 8.71 -7.30
C PRO A 327 2.49 7.39 -6.55
N LEU A 328 1.39 6.77 -6.11
CA LEU A 328 1.39 5.44 -5.52
C LEU A 328 0.31 4.59 -6.19
N ILE A 329 0.72 3.60 -6.97
CA ILE A 329 -0.22 2.70 -7.65
C ILE A 329 -0.44 1.47 -6.76
N CYS A 330 -1.70 1.22 -6.41
CA CYS A 330 -2.22 -0.01 -5.83
C CYS A 330 -1.34 -0.60 -4.70
N TYR A 331 -0.49 -1.57 -5.05
CA TYR A 331 0.33 -2.31 -4.10
C TYR A 331 1.38 -1.46 -3.40
N GLU A 332 1.88 -0.41 -4.05
CA GLU A 332 2.88 0.51 -3.49
C GLU A 332 2.39 1.19 -2.20
N GLN A 333 1.07 1.32 -2.04
CA GLN A 333 0.44 1.92 -0.86
C GLN A 333 0.60 1.06 0.41
N LEU A 334 0.87 -0.24 0.25
CA LEU A 334 0.95 -1.22 1.34
C LEU A 334 2.36 -1.42 1.88
N ILE A 335 3.39 -0.96 1.17
CA ILE A 335 4.79 -1.24 1.46
C ILE A 335 5.59 0.04 1.70
N VAL A 336 6.66 -0.09 2.48
CA VAL A 336 7.35 1.06 3.08
C VAL A 336 8.23 1.83 2.08
N TRP A 337 9.10 1.11 1.37
CA TRP A 337 10.16 1.76 0.60
C TRP A 337 9.68 2.67 -0.55
N PRO A 338 8.59 2.39 -1.32
CA PRO A 338 8.21 3.29 -2.39
C PRO A 338 7.78 4.65 -1.84
N VAL A 339 7.04 4.64 -0.72
CA VAL A 339 6.60 5.85 -0.03
C VAL A 339 7.80 6.64 0.48
N LEU A 340 8.71 6.01 1.22
CA LEU A 340 9.89 6.70 1.77
C LEU A 340 10.78 7.26 0.65
N GLN A 341 10.96 6.49 -0.43
CA GLN A 341 11.72 6.96 -1.59
C GLN A 341 11.06 8.20 -2.21
N SER A 342 9.73 8.27 -2.35
CA SER A 342 9.04 9.47 -2.84
C SER A 342 9.18 10.65 -1.86
N MET A 343 9.09 10.42 -0.56
CA MET A 343 9.17 11.48 0.45
C MET A 343 10.56 12.12 0.56
N LEU A 344 11.63 11.44 0.12
CA LEU A 344 12.98 12.03 0.02
C LEU A 344 13.03 13.22 -0.96
N HIS A 345 12.09 13.30 -1.91
CA HIS A 345 12.01 14.38 -2.88
C HIS A 345 11.05 15.51 -2.48
N ASP A 346 10.53 15.46 -1.25
CA ASP A 346 9.60 16.44 -0.67
C ASP A 346 8.45 16.81 -1.62
N PRO A 347 7.56 15.86 -1.96
CA PRO A 347 6.43 16.12 -2.85
C PRO A 347 5.43 17.06 -2.19
N ASP A 348 4.68 17.80 -2.99
CA ASP A 348 3.60 18.68 -2.53
C ASP A 348 2.37 17.89 -2.08
N LEU A 349 2.10 16.75 -2.72
CA LEU A 349 0.98 15.85 -2.40
C LEU A 349 1.22 14.40 -2.83
N ILE A 350 0.43 13.49 -2.26
CA ILE A 350 0.37 12.08 -2.65
C ILE A 350 -0.84 11.86 -3.57
N VAL A 351 -0.63 11.16 -4.68
CA VAL A 351 -1.71 10.71 -5.58
C VAL A 351 -1.74 9.19 -5.55
N ALA A 352 -2.74 8.63 -4.85
CA ALA A 352 -2.90 7.20 -4.68
C ALA A 352 -4.05 6.69 -5.57
N VAL A 353 -3.72 5.80 -6.51
CA VAL A 353 -4.72 5.19 -7.40
C VAL A 353 -4.76 3.69 -7.22
N GLY A 354 -5.92 3.06 -7.40
CA GLY A 354 -6.00 1.60 -7.29
C GLY A 354 -7.18 1.00 -8.04
N ASN A 355 -7.04 -0.27 -8.45
CA ASN A 355 -8.09 -1.03 -9.08
C ASN A 355 -8.46 -2.25 -8.22
N GLY A 356 -9.53 -2.10 -7.45
CA GLY A 356 -9.94 -3.01 -6.38
C GLY A 356 -11.03 -4.00 -6.76
N TRP A 357 -11.46 -4.09 -8.03
CA TRP A 357 -12.61 -4.92 -8.43
C TRP A 357 -12.54 -6.39 -7.98
N TRP A 358 -11.32 -6.94 -7.90
CA TRP A 358 -11.04 -8.33 -7.51
C TRP A 358 -11.08 -8.56 -6.00
N THR A 359 -11.29 -7.52 -5.22
CA THR A 359 -11.22 -7.55 -3.75
C THR A 359 -12.58 -7.42 -3.08
N LYS A 360 -13.68 -7.44 -3.85
CA LYS A 360 -15.04 -7.26 -3.34
C LYS A 360 -15.33 -8.26 -2.20
N GLY A 361 -15.80 -7.72 -1.06
CA GLY A 361 -16.05 -8.52 0.15
C GLY A 361 -14.81 -8.82 1.00
N THR A 362 -13.65 -8.23 0.69
CA THR A 362 -12.43 -8.31 1.50
C THR A 362 -12.03 -6.93 2.05
N SER A 363 -11.03 -6.89 2.93
CA SER A 363 -10.48 -5.65 3.50
C SER A 363 -9.32 -5.05 2.69
N ILE A 364 -9.00 -5.55 1.49
CA ILE A 364 -7.77 -5.16 0.79
C ILE A 364 -7.78 -3.66 0.40
N VAL A 365 -8.84 -3.19 -0.27
CA VAL A 365 -8.95 -1.77 -0.68
C VAL A 365 -9.05 -0.84 0.54
N SER A 366 -9.77 -1.24 1.58
CA SER A 366 -9.84 -0.43 2.81
C SER A 366 -8.49 -0.35 3.52
N ILE A 367 -7.70 -1.44 3.54
CA ILE A 367 -6.32 -1.40 4.05
C ILE A 367 -5.42 -0.51 3.18
N GLN A 368 -5.57 -0.54 1.85
CA GLN A 368 -4.82 0.34 0.94
C GLN A 368 -5.10 1.82 1.24
N ARG A 369 -6.37 2.22 1.31
CA ARG A 369 -6.79 3.58 1.67
C ARG A 369 -6.26 3.98 3.05
N ALA A 370 -6.45 3.15 4.07
CA ALA A 370 -5.94 3.40 5.42
C ALA A 370 -4.41 3.54 5.49
N SER A 371 -3.68 2.79 4.67
CA SER A 371 -2.21 2.88 4.61
C SER A 371 -1.78 4.17 3.92
N ALA A 372 -2.40 4.54 2.80
CA ALA A 372 -2.14 5.80 2.12
C ALA A 372 -2.45 7.01 3.02
N GLU A 373 -3.56 6.98 3.75
CA GLU A 373 -3.93 7.98 4.76
C GLU A 373 -2.89 8.09 5.87
N ALA A 374 -2.42 6.97 6.40
CA ALA A 374 -1.39 6.99 7.43
C ALA A 374 -0.09 7.62 6.91
N TRP A 375 0.36 7.25 5.71
CA TRP A 375 1.56 7.84 5.12
C TRP A 375 1.40 9.35 4.88
N ALA A 376 0.26 9.78 4.34
CA ALA A 376 -0.06 11.18 4.13
C ALA A 376 -0.04 11.96 5.46
N ARG A 377 -0.69 11.42 6.50
CA ARG A 377 -0.71 12.02 7.84
C ARG A 377 0.68 12.11 8.46
N LEU A 378 1.52 11.08 8.35
CA LEU A 378 2.88 11.11 8.88
C LEU A 378 3.67 12.32 8.36
N PHE A 379 3.69 12.47 7.04
CA PHE A 379 4.44 13.53 6.36
C PHE A 379 3.68 14.85 6.22
N GLY A 380 2.45 14.91 6.76
CA GLY A 380 1.60 16.08 6.66
C GLY A 380 1.20 16.45 5.23
N LYS A 381 1.30 15.52 4.28
CA LYS A 381 1.04 15.76 2.86
C LYS A 381 -0.46 15.60 2.54
N PRO A 382 -1.03 16.45 1.68
CA PRO A 382 -2.32 16.19 1.08
C PRO A 382 -2.37 14.85 0.34
N LEU A 383 -3.55 14.25 0.29
CA LEU A 383 -3.77 12.94 -0.32
C LEU A 383 -4.96 12.99 -1.27
N VAL A 384 -4.72 12.69 -2.54
CA VAL A 384 -5.77 12.51 -3.55
C VAL A 384 -5.88 11.02 -3.85
N MET A 385 -7.06 10.44 -3.64
CA MET A 385 -7.32 9.02 -3.83
C MET A 385 -8.38 8.77 -4.89
N SER A 386 -8.09 7.90 -5.85
CA SER A 386 -9.06 7.48 -6.87
C SER A 386 -9.01 5.96 -7.07
N PHE A 387 -10.13 5.29 -6.83
CA PHE A 387 -10.24 3.84 -6.90
C PHE A 387 -11.40 3.39 -7.76
N ASN A 388 -11.21 2.23 -8.39
CA ASN A 388 -12.29 1.45 -8.98
C ASN A 388 -12.66 0.29 -8.07
N THR A 389 -13.96 0.09 -7.82
CA THR A 389 -14.49 -0.99 -6.97
C THR A 389 -15.51 -1.87 -7.68
#